data_AF-A0A1V3WQB6-F1
#
_entry.id   AF-A0A1V3WQB6-F1
#
_cell.length_a   1.000
_cell.length_b   1.000
_cell.length_c   1.000
_cell.angle_alpha   90.00
_cell.angle_beta   90.00
_cell.angle_gamma   90.00
#
_symmetry.space_group_name_H-M   'P 1'
#
loop_
_entity.id
_entity.type
_entity.pdbx_description
1 polymer ?
#
loop_
_entity_poly.entity_id
_entity_poly.type
_entity_poly.pdbx_seq_one_letter_code
_entity_poly.pdbx_strand_id
1 'polypeptide(L)'
;MIATTCDAEQILAATRDTSPVYYERYMIDYNNHAQYQQATQDKVHWFFSLSPADRRDYSEHFYDSIDPLWWGWRNHMKIFFNNKGVVAKSTEVCNQYPPGDMSVWNWG
;
A
#
# COMPACT_ATOMS: atom_id res chain seq x y z
N MET A 1 1.94 -7.54 8.28
CA MET A 1 1.20 -6.33 7.91
C MET A 1 0.29 -5.82 9.01
N ILE A 2 -0.70 -6.60 9.48
CA ILE A 2 -1.68 -6.11 10.47
C ILE A 2 -1.05 -5.46 11.72
N ALA A 3 -0.04 -6.11 12.31
CA ALA A 3 0.65 -5.62 13.50
C ALA A 3 1.93 -4.79 13.20
N THR A 4 2.17 -4.42 11.94
CA THR A 4 3.41 -3.69 11.59
C THR A 4 3.39 -2.27 12.17
N THR A 5 4.55 -1.81 12.63
CA THR A 5 4.80 -0.39 12.96
C THR A 5 5.28 0.41 11.76
N CYS A 6 5.55 -0.24 10.62
CA CYS A 6 5.97 0.44 9.40
C CYS A 6 4.84 1.27 8.79
N ASP A 7 5.21 2.36 8.12
CA ASP A 7 4.31 3.17 7.32
C ASP A 7 4.18 2.67 5.87
N ALA A 8 3.42 3.41 5.05
CA ALA A 8 3.18 3.06 3.66
C ALA A 8 4.46 3.11 2.83
N GLU A 9 5.29 4.13 3.02
CA GLU A 9 6.53 4.36 2.29
C GLU A 9 7.55 3.25 2.57
N GLN A 10 7.67 2.81 3.82
CA GLN A 10 8.51 1.68 4.21
C GLN A 10 8.04 0.37 3.56
N ILE A 11 6.72 0.14 3.48
CA ILE A 11 6.17 -1.04 2.80
C ILE A 11 6.40 -0.96 1.29
N LEU A 12 6.23 0.21 0.69
CA LEU A 12 6.42 0.45 -0.74
C LEU A 12 7.90 0.29 -1.13
N ALA A 13 8.82 0.85 -0.35
CA ALA A 13 10.27 0.68 -0.49
C ALA A 13 10.71 -0.79 -0.32
N ALA A 14 10.21 -1.46 0.72
CA ALA A 14 10.49 -2.89 0.93
C ALA A 14 9.93 -3.76 -0.21
N THR A 15 8.78 -3.38 -0.78
CA THR A 15 8.20 -4.08 -1.93
C THR A 15 9.03 -3.89 -3.19
N ARG A 16 9.60 -2.69 -3.41
CA ARG A 16 10.54 -2.40 -4.51
C ARG A 16 11.71 -3.39 -4.52
N ASP A 17 12.29 -3.67 -3.36
CA ASP A 17 13.50 -4.48 -3.30
C ASP A 17 13.21 -5.98 -3.16
N THR A 18 12.15 -6.37 -2.43
CA THR A 18 11.82 -7.79 -2.20
C THR A 18 10.92 -8.40 -3.27
N SER A 19 10.17 -7.57 -4.01
CA SER A 19 9.19 -7.98 -5.02
C SER A 19 9.12 -6.96 -6.18
N PRO A 20 10.24 -6.66 -6.87
CA PRO A 20 10.37 -5.57 -7.84
C PRO A 20 9.32 -5.61 -8.96
N VAL A 21 9.03 -6.80 -9.50
CA VAL A 21 7.99 -6.97 -10.54
C VAL A 21 6.60 -6.52 -10.07
N TYR A 22 6.27 -6.71 -8.79
CA TYR A 22 4.99 -6.27 -8.24
C TYR A 22 4.97 -4.78 -7.91
N TYR A 23 6.11 -4.24 -7.46
CA TYR A 23 6.30 -2.80 -7.29
C TYR A 23 6.15 -2.08 -8.62
N GLU A 24 6.89 -2.46 -9.65
CA GLU A 24 6.85 -1.84 -10.98
C GLU A 24 5.43 -1.88 -11.56
N ARG A 25 4.77 -3.05 -11.51
CA ARG A 25 3.38 -3.17 -11.99
C ARG A 25 2.42 -2.27 -11.21
N TYR A 26 2.60 -2.13 -9.90
CA TYR A 26 1.80 -1.22 -9.10
C TYR A 26 2.06 0.23 -9.47
N MET A 27 3.32 0.63 -9.64
CA MET A 27 3.68 2.00 -10.00
C MET A 27 3.27 2.37 -11.43
N ILE A 28 3.32 1.44 -12.39
CA ILE A 28 2.72 1.61 -13.72
C ILE A 28 1.22 1.91 -13.60
N ASP A 29 0.51 1.09 -12.83
CA ASP A 29 -0.94 1.25 -12.65
C ASP A 29 -1.26 2.56 -11.91
N TYR A 30 -0.50 2.89 -10.86
CA TYR A 30 -0.58 4.15 -10.12
C TYR A 30 -0.35 5.38 -11.02
N ASN A 31 0.63 5.34 -11.92
CA ASN A 31 0.90 6.42 -12.87
C ASN A 31 -0.19 6.56 -13.95
N ASN A 32 -0.86 5.46 -14.32
CA ASN A 32 -2.02 5.50 -15.21
C ASN A 32 -3.28 6.07 -14.54
N HIS A 33 -3.28 6.20 -13.21
CA HIS A 33 -4.40 6.70 -12.41
C HIS A 33 -4.04 8.02 -11.70
N ALA A 34 -3.43 8.96 -12.43
CA ALA A 34 -3.00 10.27 -11.91
C ALA A 34 -4.07 11.00 -11.07
N GLN A 35 -5.34 10.92 -11.49
CA GLN A 35 -6.48 11.53 -10.79
C GLN A 35 -6.78 10.96 -9.40
N TYR A 36 -6.24 9.78 -9.06
CA TYR A 36 -6.46 9.09 -7.79
C TYR A 36 -5.20 9.01 -6.91
N GLN A 37 -4.08 9.58 -7.35
CA GLN A 37 -2.79 9.45 -6.68
C GLN A 37 -2.82 10.00 -5.25
N GLN A 38 -3.21 11.28 -5.09
CA GLN A 38 -3.31 11.90 -3.76
C GLN A 38 -4.27 11.14 -2.85
N ALA A 39 -5.47 10.82 -3.36
CA ALA A 39 -6.47 10.08 -2.60
C ALA A 39 -5.97 8.69 -2.19
N THR A 40 -5.15 8.03 -3.01
CA THR A 40 -4.52 6.74 -2.67
C THR A 40 -3.48 6.89 -1.56
N GLN A 41 -2.61 7.91 -1.65
CA GLN A 41 -1.62 8.20 -0.60
C GLN A 41 -2.33 8.49 0.73
N ASP A 42 -3.32 9.38 0.72
CA ASP A 42 -4.11 9.72 1.90
C ASP A 42 -4.80 8.47 2.49
N LYS A 43 -5.37 7.62 1.63
CA LYS A 43 -6.04 6.37 2.03
C LYS A 43 -5.07 5.40 2.69
N VAL A 44 -3.89 5.20 2.10
CA VAL A 44 -2.92 4.24 2.65
C VAL A 44 -2.30 4.76 3.94
N HIS A 45 -2.03 6.07 4.05
CA HIS A 45 -1.60 6.70 5.30
C HIS A 45 -2.67 6.57 6.39
N TRP A 46 -3.93 6.83 6.06
CA TRP A 46 -5.05 6.57 6.98
C TRP A 46 -5.07 5.11 7.41
N PHE A 47 -4.96 4.15 6.48
CA PHE A 47 -4.93 2.72 6.80
C PHE A 47 -3.80 2.36 7.77
N PHE A 48 -2.58 2.86 7.55
CA PHE A 48 -1.47 2.65 8.49
C PHE A 48 -1.56 3.51 9.77
N SER A 49 -2.49 4.46 9.87
CA SER A 49 -2.79 5.13 11.16
C SER A 49 -3.73 4.33 12.07
N LEU A 50 -4.47 3.36 11.51
CA LEU A 50 -5.44 2.55 12.24
C LEU A 50 -4.79 1.59 13.23
N SER A 51 -5.57 1.19 14.24
CA SER A 51 -5.18 0.10 15.15
C SER A 51 -5.06 -1.23 14.38
N PRO A 52 -4.29 -2.22 14.89
CA PRO A 52 -4.22 -3.54 14.25
C PRO A 52 -5.58 -4.22 14.08
N ALA A 53 -6.51 -4.01 15.02
CA ALA A 53 -7.87 -4.56 14.92
C ALA A 53 -8.64 -3.92 13.75
N ASP A 54 -8.58 -2.59 13.64
CA ASP A 54 -9.28 -1.86 12.58
C ASP A 54 -8.65 -2.10 11.20
N ARG A 55 -7.32 -2.26 11.11
CA ARG A 55 -6.66 -2.66 9.86
C ARG A 55 -7.13 -4.05 9.40
N ARG A 56 -7.31 -4.98 10.34
CA ARG A 56 -7.83 -6.32 10.02
C ARG A 56 -9.24 -6.21 9.49
N ASP A 57 -10.11 -5.54 10.23
CA ASP A 57 -11.51 -5.37 9.86
C ASP A 57 -11.66 -4.72 8.48
N TYR A 58 -10.92 -3.63 8.22
CA TYR A 58 -10.92 -2.98 6.92
C TYR A 58 -10.43 -3.90 5.80
N SER A 59 -9.35 -4.66 6.04
CA SER A 59 -8.81 -5.57 5.01
C SER A 59 -9.73 -6.76 4.71
N GLU A 60 -10.52 -7.22 5.69
CA GLU A 60 -11.49 -8.32 5.54
C GLU A 60 -12.74 -7.87 4.78
N HIS A 61 -13.21 -6.64 5.04
CA HIS A 61 -14.40 -6.06 4.41
C HIS A 61 -14.09 -5.12 3.23
N PHE A 62 -12.85 -5.14 2.72
CA PHE A 62 -12.39 -4.19 1.69
C PHE A 62 -13.30 -4.17 0.44
N TYR A 63 -13.78 -5.35 0.05
CA TYR A 63 -14.63 -5.55 -1.13
C TYR A 63 -16.10 -5.19 -0.91
N ASP A 64 -16.51 -4.98 0.34
CA ASP A 64 -17.88 -4.62 0.71
C ASP A 64 -18.09 -3.09 0.71
N SER A 65 -17.02 -2.32 0.45
CA SER A 65 -17.01 -0.87 0.66
C SER A 65 -17.66 -0.06 -0.47
N ILE A 66 -18.23 1.11 -0.10
CA ILE A 66 -18.67 2.17 -1.02
C ILE A 66 -17.48 3.10 -1.37
N ASP A 67 -16.23 2.67 -1.15
CA ASP A 67 -15.06 3.53 -1.33
C ASP A 67 -15.00 4.05 -2.79
N PRO A 68 -15.01 5.36 -3.04
CA PRO A 68 -14.89 5.90 -4.39
C PRO A 68 -13.60 5.44 -5.10
N LEU A 69 -12.51 5.19 -4.34
CA LEU A 69 -11.27 4.65 -4.90
C LEU A 69 -11.41 3.19 -5.33
N TRP A 70 -12.28 2.41 -4.67
CA TRP A 70 -12.57 1.05 -5.10
C TRP A 70 -13.19 1.05 -6.51
N TRP A 71 -14.14 1.95 -6.77
CA TRP A 71 -14.77 2.08 -8.09
C TRP A 71 -13.86 2.72 -9.14
N GLY A 72 -13.03 3.67 -8.74
CA GLY A 72 -12.12 4.39 -9.63
C GLY A 72 -10.85 3.61 -10.00
N TRP A 73 -10.26 2.88 -9.04
CA TRP A 73 -9.04 2.11 -9.22
C TRP A 73 -8.97 0.93 -8.23
N ARG A 74 -9.49 -0.24 -8.61
CA ARG A 74 -9.57 -1.42 -7.74
C ARG A 74 -8.22 -1.94 -7.18
N ASN A 75 -7.10 -1.61 -7.82
CA ASN A 75 -5.77 -2.07 -7.37
C ASN A 75 -5.09 -1.10 -6.38
N HIS A 76 -5.71 0.02 -5.97
CA HIS A 76 -5.04 1.06 -5.16
C HIS A 76 -4.39 0.54 -3.86
N MET A 77 -4.97 -0.48 -3.20
CA MET A 77 -4.40 -1.11 -1.99
C MET A 77 -3.60 -2.41 -2.22
N LYS A 78 -3.32 -2.77 -3.48
CA LYS A 78 -2.90 -4.12 -3.85
C LYS A 78 -1.60 -4.59 -3.17
N ILE A 79 -0.62 -3.71 -3.07
CA ILE A 79 0.69 -4.04 -2.47
C ILE A 79 0.67 -3.96 -0.94
N PHE A 80 -0.34 -3.31 -0.37
CA PHE A 80 -0.39 -3.00 1.05
C PHE A 80 -1.07 -4.09 1.87
N PHE A 81 -2.10 -4.77 1.33
CA PHE A 81 -2.71 -5.91 2.03
C PHE A 81 -3.34 -7.01 1.16
N ASN A 82 -3.70 -6.76 -0.11
CA ASN A 82 -4.39 -7.76 -0.93
C ASN A 82 -3.49 -8.89 -1.46
N ASN A 83 -2.21 -8.62 -1.75
CA ASN A 83 -1.27 -9.64 -2.20
C ASN A 83 -0.50 -10.24 -1.03
N LYS A 84 -1.09 -11.25 -0.36
CA LYS A 84 -0.57 -11.84 0.89
C LYS A 84 0.92 -12.20 0.87
N GLY A 85 1.42 -12.76 -0.24
CA GLY A 85 2.83 -13.17 -0.37
C GLY A 85 3.80 -11.99 -0.49
N VAL A 86 3.44 -10.96 -1.27
CA VAL A 86 4.24 -9.73 -1.39
C VAL A 86 4.25 -8.96 -0.07
N VAL A 87 3.07 -8.81 0.52
CA VAL A 87 2.85 -8.09 1.79
C VAL A 87 3.61 -8.73 2.94
N ALA A 88 3.68 -10.06 2.99
CA ALA A 88 4.45 -10.78 4.01
C ALA A 88 5.95 -10.45 3.91
N LYS A 89 6.53 -10.58 2.70
CA LYS A 89 7.94 -10.29 2.44
C LYS A 89 8.31 -8.84 2.75
N SER A 90 7.51 -7.88 2.28
CA SER A 90 7.78 -6.47 2.54
C SER A 90 7.64 -6.12 4.02
N THR A 91 6.63 -6.65 4.72
CA THR A 91 6.50 -6.41 6.17
C THR A 91 7.69 -6.95 6.97
N GLU A 92 8.28 -8.08 6.57
CA GLU A 92 9.39 -8.70 7.29
C GLU A 92 10.61 -7.78 7.38
N VAL A 93 10.85 -6.94 6.37
CA VAL A 93 12.05 -6.10 6.26
C VAL A 93 11.77 -4.59 6.27
N CYS A 94 10.51 -4.15 6.34
CA CYS A 94 10.15 -2.74 6.17
C CYS A 94 10.83 -1.77 7.16
N ASN A 95 11.17 -2.21 8.37
CA ASN A 95 11.89 -1.39 9.36
C ASN A 95 13.33 -1.02 8.93
N GLN A 96 13.86 -1.61 7.84
CA GLN A 96 15.16 -1.25 7.27
C GLN A 96 15.11 0.00 6.38
N TYR A 97 13.92 0.51 6.07
CA TYR A 97 13.70 1.66 5.20
C TYR A 97 13.33 2.90 6.01
N PRO A 98 13.68 4.11 5.54
CA PRO A 98 13.30 5.34 6.22
C PRO A 98 11.77 5.53 6.20
N PRO A 99 11.14 5.88 7.34
CA PRO A 99 9.74 6.26 7.37
C PRO A 99 9.51 7.60 6.67
N GLY A 100 8.35 7.76 6.04
CA GLY A 100 7.90 8.99 5.39
C GLY A 100 8.68 9.41 4.15
N ASP A 101 9.49 8.51 3.56
CA ASP A 101 10.20 8.79 2.31
C ASP A 101 9.24 8.82 1.12
N MET A 102 8.62 9.97 0.89
CA MET A 102 7.67 10.15 -0.20
C MET A 102 8.28 9.99 -1.61
N SER A 103 9.61 9.93 -1.74
CA SER A 103 10.26 9.76 -3.04
C SER A 103 9.92 8.42 -3.70
N VAL A 104 9.52 7.41 -2.92
CA VAL A 104 9.16 6.07 -3.42
C VAL A 104 7.87 6.06 -4.26
N TRP A 105 7.07 7.11 -4.18
CA TRP A 105 5.89 7.28 -5.04
C TRP A 105 6.22 7.84 -6.42
N ASN A 106 7.43 8.39 -6.60
CA ASN A 106 7.89 8.93 -7.87
C ASN A 106 8.61 7.83 -8.65
N TRP A 107 7.86 7.15 -9.53
CA TRP A 107 8.40 6.12 -10.41
C TRP A 107 8.43 6.64 -11.85
N GLY A 108 9.64 6.82 -12.39
CA GLY A 108 9.92 7.36 -13.71
C GLY A 108 11.38 7.19 -14.08
#